data_AF-A0A0F9FN30-F1
#
_entry.id   AF-A0A0F9FN30-F1
#
_cell.length_a   1.000
_cell.length_b   1.000
_cell.length_c   1.000
_cell.angle_alpha   90.00
_cell.angle_beta   90.00
_cell.angle_gamma   90.00
#
_symmetry.space_group_name_H-M   'P 1'
#
loop_
_entity.id
_entity.type
_entity.pdbx_description
1 polymer ?
#
loop_
_entity_poly.entity_id
_entity_poly.type
_entity_poly.pdbx_seq_one_letter_code
_entity_poly.pdbx_strand_id
1 'polypeptide(L)'
;MYYSQAEIKEVVSYAAKLGIRVVPEFDVPGHASSIVLAYPELGSGTTLTQIERCWGVFKLLLDPSNPKVYQFIDEVVAELAELFPDPYLHIGGDEVDDNDWQKNNNIQAFMAAKKLADSHALHAYFNQRVAKILATHNKQMIGWDEVLHPSLPKNTLVQSWRGHHSLSDITSAGHDGLLSSGFYIDQPQWTSYHYRNHPIQPAQAIVTAKNIVGTVEFTLTRLKGSAVVGDVTIFSNQQGKLHGKVSIAGKGSFLTANVNRVAKHYQLQIDTWMGPTKLTISVDKASSEPAMIGNTPYKFTAAVIDNPSVKQLNQALTEQQHRKKTANVLGGEATAWAELITSDNLDTRIWPRLYAIAERFWSPASLTDERDMYKRLAVMDNFADQQLGLLHQQQFIKRLKQQPAVTSTD
;
A
#
# COMPACT_ATOMS: atom_id res chain seq x y z
N MET A 1 2.15 10.13 24.71
CA MET A 1 1.03 11.08 24.54
C MET A 1 -0.17 10.28 24.05
N TYR A 2 -1.37 10.63 24.50
CA TYR A 2 -2.64 10.02 24.08
C TYR A 2 -3.70 11.12 23.98
N TYR A 3 -4.79 10.86 23.27
CA TYR A 3 -5.98 11.73 23.27
C TYR A 3 -6.98 11.22 24.29
N SER A 4 -7.49 12.12 25.14
CA SER A 4 -8.66 11.83 25.96
C SER A 4 -9.91 11.73 25.09
N GLN A 5 -10.95 11.05 25.60
CA GLN A 5 -12.24 10.96 24.90
C GLN A 5 -12.86 12.35 24.62
N ALA A 6 -12.60 13.34 25.49
CA ALA A 6 -13.08 14.71 25.29
C ALA A 6 -12.38 15.39 24.10
N GLU A 7 -11.05 15.27 24.01
CA GLU A 7 -10.27 15.78 22.88
C GLU A 7 -10.67 15.09 21.57
N ILE A 8 -10.91 13.77 21.59
CA ILE A 8 -11.41 13.04 20.42
C ILE A 8 -12.76 13.60 19.97
N LYS A 9 -13.72 13.79 20.89
CA LYS A 9 -15.04 14.36 20.57
C LYS A 9 -14.92 15.77 19.99
N GLU A 10 -13.99 16.58 20.50
CA GLU A 10 -13.71 17.91 19.96
C GLU A 10 -13.20 17.84 18.51
N VAL A 11 -12.21 16.98 18.23
CA VAL A 11 -11.66 16.78 16.88
C VAL A 11 -12.74 16.29 15.91
N VAL A 12 -13.53 15.29 16.31
CA VAL A 12 -14.63 14.74 15.50
C VAL A 12 -15.68 15.81 15.19
N SER A 13 -16.09 16.58 16.20
CA SER A 13 -17.05 17.69 16.03
C SER A 13 -16.50 18.79 15.13
N TYR A 14 -15.22 19.15 15.28
CA TYR A 14 -14.58 20.15 14.44
C TYR A 14 -14.49 19.69 12.97
N ALA A 15 -14.06 18.45 12.73
CA ALA A 15 -14.01 17.85 11.40
C ALA A 15 -15.41 17.83 10.73
N ALA A 16 -16.45 17.46 11.47
CA ALA A 16 -17.82 17.43 10.96
C ALA A 16 -18.30 18.82 10.47
N LYS A 17 -17.93 19.90 11.16
CA LYS A 17 -18.25 21.29 10.72
C LYS A 17 -17.61 21.67 9.38
N LEU A 18 -16.55 20.96 9.00
CA LEU A 18 -15.82 21.15 7.74
C LEU A 18 -16.23 20.13 6.67
N GLY A 19 -17.23 19.27 6.94
CA GLY A 19 -17.63 18.20 6.03
C GLY A 19 -16.63 17.04 5.97
N ILE A 20 -15.74 16.92 6.96
CA ILE A 20 -14.71 15.87 7.05
C ILE A 20 -15.23 14.75 7.95
N ARG A 21 -15.17 13.52 7.44
CA ARG A 21 -15.45 12.29 8.21
C ARG A 21 -14.18 11.85 8.92
N VAL A 22 -14.30 11.41 10.17
CA VAL A 22 -13.19 10.85 10.95
C VAL A 22 -13.45 9.38 11.17
N VAL A 23 -12.63 8.53 10.54
CA VAL A 23 -12.70 7.07 10.66
C VAL A 23 -11.55 6.62 11.57
N PRO A 24 -11.84 6.00 12.73
CA PRO A 24 -10.79 5.50 13.61
C PRO A 24 -10.18 4.20 13.06
N GLU A 25 -8.90 3.98 13.35
CA GLU A 25 -8.21 2.72 13.14
C GLU A 25 -7.80 2.10 14.48
N PHE A 26 -8.12 0.81 14.65
CA PHE A 26 -7.65 -0.03 15.73
C PHE A 26 -6.99 -1.29 15.13
N ASP A 27 -5.69 -1.19 14.85
CA ASP A 27 -4.95 -2.18 14.09
C ASP A 27 -4.70 -3.48 14.89
N VAL A 28 -5.23 -4.59 14.37
CA VAL A 28 -5.16 -5.95 14.90
C VAL A 28 -5.21 -6.98 13.77
N PRO A 29 -4.56 -8.17 13.89
CA PRO A 29 -3.85 -8.69 15.06
C PRO A 29 -2.36 -8.35 15.08
N GLY A 30 -1.86 -7.72 14.00
CA GLY A 30 -0.52 -7.16 13.87
C GLY A 30 -0.35 -5.88 14.70
N HIS A 31 0.83 -5.26 14.61
CA HIS A 31 1.16 -3.98 15.25
C HIS A 31 0.76 -3.86 16.75
N ALA A 32 0.63 -5.00 17.44
CA ALA A 32 -0.02 -5.11 18.75
C ALA A 32 0.96 -5.01 19.92
N SER A 33 2.20 -4.56 19.70
CA SER A 33 3.25 -4.51 20.73
C SER A 33 2.83 -3.72 21.98
N SER A 34 2.13 -2.60 21.80
CA SER A 34 1.60 -1.80 22.92
C SER A 34 0.47 -2.51 23.67
N ILE A 35 -0.41 -3.21 22.94
CA ILE A 35 -1.52 -3.99 23.50
C ILE A 35 -0.95 -5.12 24.36
N VAL A 36 -0.04 -5.93 23.82
CA VAL A 36 0.52 -7.08 24.54
C VAL A 36 1.45 -6.66 25.67
N LEU A 37 2.09 -5.49 25.60
CA LEU A 37 2.81 -4.95 26.76
C LEU A 37 1.87 -4.66 27.93
N ALA A 38 0.68 -4.11 27.66
CA ALA A 38 -0.33 -3.79 28.68
C ALA A 38 -1.11 -5.03 29.14
N TYR A 39 -1.39 -5.95 28.21
CA TYR A 39 -2.15 -7.19 28.42
C TYR A 39 -1.38 -8.39 27.86
N PRO A 40 -0.32 -8.86 28.55
CA PRO A 40 0.54 -9.94 28.07
C PRO A 40 -0.21 -11.24 27.74
N GLU A 41 -1.33 -11.49 28.41
CA GLU A 41 -2.17 -12.67 28.20
C GLU A 41 -2.88 -12.71 26.84
N LEU A 42 -2.91 -11.60 26.09
CA LEU A 42 -3.52 -11.51 24.77
C LEU A 42 -2.55 -11.87 23.63
N GLY A 43 -1.25 -11.94 23.91
CA GLY A 43 -0.22 -12.22 22.92
C GLY A 43 -0.09 -13.69 22.55
N SER A 44 0.46 -13.95 21.37
CA SER A 44 0.62 -15.30 20.80
C SER A 44 1.95 -16.00 21.12
N GLY A 45 2.85 -15.36 21.87
CA GLY A 45 4.09 -16.00 22.30
C GLY A 45 5.15 -15.01 22.77
N THR A 46 5.59 -14.11 21.89
CA THR A 46 6.61 -13.10 22.23
C THR A 46 6.08 -12.16 23.31
N THR A 47 6.87 -11.97 24.37
CA THR A 47 6.58 -11.01 25.44
C THR A 47 7.48 -9.79 25.31
N LEU A 48 6.95 -8.63 25.71
CA LEU A 48 7.68 -7.37 25.76
C LEU A 48 7.77 -6.88 27.20
N THR A 49 8.90 -6.27 27.53
CA THR A 49 9.12 -5.60 28.82
C THR A 49 9.08 -4.07 28.71
N GLN A 50 9.09 -3.54 27.50
CA GLN A 50 9.06 -2.11 27.21
C GLN A 50 8.39 -1.83 25.86
N ILE A 51 7.96 -0.58 25.66
CA ILE A 51 7.41 -0.11 24.40
C ILE A 51 8.51 -0.16 23.32
N GLU A 52 8.13 -0.60 22.12
CA GLU A 52 9.00 -0.62 20.95
C GLU A 52 9.45 0.81 20.58
N ARG A 53 10.75 0.97 20.32
CA ARG A 53 11.39 2.26 20.02
C ARG A 53 11.97 2.33 18.62
N CYS A 54 12.00 1.20 17.92
CA CYS A 54 12.39 1.12 16.52
C CYS A 54 11.15 1.07 15.63
N TRP A 55 11.37 1.22 14.32
CA TRP A 55 10.35 1.12 13.29
C TRP A 55 10.59 -0.11 12.42
N GLY A 56 9.51 -0.74 11.98
CA GLY A 56 9.51 -1.92 11.13
C GLY A 56 8.38 -2.89 11.48
N VAL A 57 8.42 -4.06 10.85
CA VAL A 57 7.50 -5.17 11.11
C VAL A 57 7.96 -5.94 12.34
N PHE A 58 7.06 -6.12 13.30
CA PHE A 58 7.33 -6.87 14.53
C PHE A 58 6.56 -8.18 14.54
N LYS A 59 7.19 -9.22 15.10
CA LYS A 59 6.67 -10.60 15.10
C LYS A 59 5.51 -10.83 16.07
N LEU A 60 5.30 -9.87 16.97
CA LEU A 60 4.34 -10.01 18.04
C LEU A 60 2.93 -9.79 17.48
N LEU A 61 2.10 -10.83 17.62
CA LEU A 61 0.71 -10.84 17.19
C LEU A 61 -0.20 -11.18 18.36
N LEU A 62 -1.45 -10.70 18.32
CA LEU A 62 -2.51 -11.22 19.19
C LEU A 62 -2.76 -12.71 18.94
N ASP A 63 -3.24 -13.44 19.95
CA ASP A 63 -3.59 -14.86 19.86
C ASP A 63 -5.04 -15.08 19.36
N PRO A 64 -5.26 -15.50 18.11
CA PRO A 64 -6.62 -15.68 17.57
C PRO A 64 -7.37 -16.87 18.18
N SER A 65 -6.68 -17.76 18.90
CA SER A 65 -7.29 -18.89 19.60
C SER A 65 -7.84 -18.51 20.98
N ASN A 66 -7.36 -17.40 21.55
CA ASN A 66 -7.73 -16.93 22.88
C ASN A 66 -9.06 -16.14 22.86
N PRO A 67 -10.12 -16.61 23.53
CA PRO A 67 -11.40 -15.89 23.59
C PRO A 67 -11.30 -14.48 24.18
N LYS A 68 -10.34 -14.23 25.08
CA LYS A 68 -10.14 -12.91 25.72
C LYS A 68 -9.71 -11.83 24.73
N VAL A 69 -9.03 -12.19 23.65
CA VAL A 69 -8.68 -11.25 22.58
C VAL A 69 -9.93 -10.63 21.98
N TYR A 70 -10.95 -11.45 21.71
CA TYR A 70 -12.21 -10.96 21.15
C TYR A 70 -13.04 -10.18 22.16
N GLN A 71 -12.98 -10.51 23.45
CA GLN A 71 -13.61 -9.71 24.50
C GLN A 71 -12.96 -8.32 24.59
N PHE A 72 -11.62 -8.27 24.61
CA PHE A 72 -10.88 -7.01 24.62
C PHE A 72 -11.20 -6.14 23.40
N ILE A 73 -11.22 -6.73 22.20
CA ILE A 73 -11.60 -6.01 20.97
C ILE A 73 -13.02 -5.49 21.06
N ASP A 74 -13.97 -6.27 21.58
CA ASP A 74 -15.37 -5.86 21.76
C ASP A 74 -15.51 -4.65 22.70
N GLU A 75 -14.81 -4.67 23.83
CA GLU A 75 -14.79 -3.55 24.80
C GLU A 75 -14.20 -2.27 24.17
N VAL A 76 -13.07 -2.37 23.45
CA VAL A 76 -12.46 -1.22 22.76
C VAL A 76 -13.34 -0.70 21.62
N VAL A 77 -13.93 -1.59 20.82
CA VAL A 77 -14.84 -1.21 19.73
C VAL A 77 -16.08 -0.51 20.28
N ALA A 78 -16.62 -0.95 21.42
CA ALA A 78 -17.75 -0.29 22.07
C ALA A 78 -17.43 1.17 22.39
N GLU A 79 -16.26 1.43 23.01
CA GLU A 79 -15.81 2.81 23.29
C GLU A 79 -15.61 3.62 22.00
N LEU A 80 -14.90 3.07 21.01
CA LEU A 80 -14.67 3.77 19.74
C LEU A 80 -15.99 4.06 19.00
N ALA A 81 -16.98 3.17 19.08
CA ALA A 81 -18.27 3.36 18.44
C ALA A 81 -19.05 4.55 19.02
N GLU A 82 -18.88 4.85 20.31
CA GLU A 82 -19.46 6.03 20.96
C GLU A 82 -18.74 7.33 20.58
N LEU A 83 -17.43 7.27 20.34
CA LEU A 83 -16.60 8.44 20.04
C LEU A 83 -16.66 8.87 18.57
N PHE A 84 -16.75 7.89 17.66
CA PHE A 84 -16.68 8.11 16.23
C PHE A 84 -18.02 7.75 15.57
N PRO A 85 -18.81 8.74 15.09
CA PRO A 85 -20.13 8.50 14.53
C PRO A 85 -20.10 7.85 13.13
N ASP A 86 -18.94 7.82 12.46
CA ASP A 86 -18.81 7.23 11.14
C ASP A 86 -19.22 5.74 11.16
N PRO A 87 -19.93 5.22 10.14
CA PRO A 87 -20.29 3.82 10.10
C PRO A 87 -19.08 2.90 9.97
N TYR A 88 -17.91 3.39 9.54
CA TYR A 88 -16.73 2.55 9.40
C TYR A 88 -15.81 2.59 10.62
N LEU A 89 -15.14 1.46 10.86
CA LEU A 89 -13.99 1.36 11.75
C LEU A 89 -12.92 0.53 11.04
N HIS A 90 -11.70 1.08 10.93
CA HIS A 90 -10.57 0.40 10.32
C HIS A 90 -9.91 -0.53 11.34
N ILE A 91 -9.67 -1.80 10.97
CA ILE A 91 -9.07 -2.80 11.89
C ILE A 91 -7.61 -3.11 11.56
N GLY A 92 -7.03 -2.38 10.61
CA GLY A 92 -5.68 -2.62 10.11
C GLY A 92 -5.60 -3.98 9.42
N GLY A 93 -4.84 -4.89 10.02
CA GLY A 93 -4.70 -6.28 9.57
C GLY A 93 -3.54 -6.50 8.59
N ASP A 94 -2.63 -5.55 8.50
CA ASP A 94 -1.42 -5.59 7.68
C ASP A 94 -0.23 -6.25 8.40
N GLU A 95 0.79 -6.56 7.59
CA GLU A 95 2.13 -6.99 8.03
C GLU A 95 2.18 -8.16 9.05
N VAL A 96 1.23 -9.10 8.97
CA VAL A 96 1.19 -10.29 9.81
C VAL A 96 2.38 -11.23 9.52
N ASP A 97 3.39 -11.22 10.40
CA ASP A 97 4.47 -12.22 10.48
C ASP A 97 4.04 -13.37 11.39
N ASP A 98 3.65 -14.50 10.80
CA ASP A 98 3.01 -15.63 11.48
C ASP A 98 3.95 -16.53 12.29
N ASN A 99 5.22 -16.14 12.47
CA ASN A 99 6.21 -16.93 13.19
C ASN A 99 5.76 -17.38 14.60
N ASP A 100 5.09 -16.49 15.35
CA ASP A 100 4.61 -16.82 16.70
C ASP A 100 3.42 -17.79 16.66
N TRP A 101 2.51 -17.62 15.70
CA TRP A 101 1.39 -18.54 15.48
C TRP A 101 1.87 -19.94 15.11
N GLN A 102 2.89 -20.05 14.25
CA GLN A 102 3.47 -21.32 13.83
C GLN A 102 4.14 -22.08 14.99
N LYS A 103 4.74 -21.35 15.95
CA LYS A 103 5.47 -21.95 17.08
C LYS A 103 4.60 -22.23 18.31
N ASN A 104 3.39 -21.67 18.37
CA ASN A 104 2.52 -21.81 19.53
C ASN A 104 1.63 -23.06 19.43
N ASN A 105 1.86 -24.04 20.31
CA ASN A 105 1.13 -25.31 20.35
C ASN A 105 -0.38 -25.16 20.55
N ASN A 106 -0.84 -24.16 21.30
CA ASN A 106 -2.28 -23.92 21.52
C ASN A 106 -2.94 -23.42 20.24
N ILE A 107 -2.27 -22.51 19.52
CA ILE A 107 -2.74 -22.01 18.22
C ILE A 107 -2.76 -23.14 17.19
N GLN A 108 -1.72 -23.97 17.14
CA GLN A 108 -1.69 -25.12 16.23
C GLN A 108 -2.80 -26.14 16.54
N ALA A 109 -3.04 -26.44 17.83
CA ALA A 109 -4.15 -27.30 18.24
C ALA A 109 -5.52 -26.69 17.88
N PHE A 110 -5.67 -25.38 18.06
CA PHE A 110 -6.88 -24.65 17.67
C PHE A 110 -7.12 -24.69 16.15
N MET A 111 -6.08 -24.45 15.35
CA MET A 111 -6.15 -24.55 13.89
C MET A 111 -6.56 -25.95 13.45
N ALA A 112 -5.98 -27.00 14.04
CA ALA A 112 -6.38 -28.38 13.78
C ALA A 112 -7.85 -28.64 14.13
N ALA A 113 -8.30 -28.20 15.31
CA ALA A 113 -9.70 -28.36 15.74
C ALA A 113 -10.69 -27.59 14.85
N LYS A 114 -10.30 -26.43 14.33
CA LYS A 114 -11.10 -25.60 13.41
C LYS A 114 -10.91 -25.95 11.94
N LYS A 115 -10.02 -26.89 11.61
CA LYS A 115 -9.66 -27.30 10.25
C LYS A 115 -9.15 -26.14 9.39
N LEU A 116 -8.32 -25.28 9.98
CA LEU A 116 -7.68 -24.16 9.29
C LEU A 116 -6.34 -24.65 8.71
N ALA A 117 -6.17 -24.48 7.39
CA ALA A 117 -5.05 -25.09 6.66
C ALA A 117 -3.70 -24.42 6.95
N ASP A 118 -3.70 -23.10 7.15
CA ASP A 118 -2.50 -22.29 7.33
C ASP A 118 -2.82 -20.99 8.11
N SER A 119 -1.79 -20.19 8.38
CA SER A 119 -1.92 -18.90 9.07
C SER A 119 -2.77 -17.89 8.32
N HIS A 120 -2.87 -17.99 6.99
CA HIS A 120 -3.75 -17.13 6.21
C HIS A 120 -5.23 -17.45 6.50
N ALA A 121 -5.58 -18.73 6.58
CA ALA A 121 -6.90 -19.18 7.03
C ALA A 121 -7.19 -18.78 8.49
N LEU A 122 -6.18 -18.78 9.38
CA LEU A 122 -6.31 -18.28 10.74
C LEU A 122 -6.55 -16.76 10.80
N HIS A 123 -5.83 -15.98 10.01
CA HIS A 123 -6.06 -14.54 9.88
C HIS A 123 -7.47 -14.24 9.34
N ALA A 124 -7.92 -14.99 8.33
CA ALA A 124 -9.28 -14.86 7.82
C ALA A 124 -10.35 -15.24 8.87
N TYR A 125 -10.08 -16.24 9.73
CA TYR A 125 -10.95 -16.58 10.86
C TYR A 125 -11.02 -15.44 11.87
N PHE A 126 -9.88 -14.84 12.23
CA PHE A 126 -9.80 -13.68 13.11
C PHE A 126 -10.62 -12.50 12.57
N ASN A 127 -10.40 -12.11 11.32
CA ASN A 127 -11.09 -10.98 10.69
C ASN A 127 -12.61 -11.19 10.60
N GLN A 128 -13.08 -12.41 10.32
CA GLN A 128 -14.52 -12.72 10.36
C GLN A 128 -15.12 -12.54 11.76
N ARG A 129 -14.35 -12.86 12.81
CA ARG A 129 -14.79 -12.67 14.19
C ARG A 129 -14.83 -11.20 14.57
N VAL A 130 -13.82 -10.42 14.19
CA VAL A 130 -13.79 -8.96 14.42
C VAL A 130 -14.91 -8.27 13.64
N ALA A 131 -15.16 -8.63 12.38
CA ALA A 131 -16.25 -8.07 11.61
C ALA A 131 -17.64 -8.31 12.24
N LYS A 132 -17.83 -9.46 12.91
CA LYS A 132 -19.07 -9.73 13.66
C LYS A 132 -19.22 -8.84 14.90
N ILE A 133 -18.12 -8.57 15.60
CA ILE A 133 -18.08 -7.63 16.74
C ILE A 133 -18.40 -6.22 16.25
N LEU A 134 -17.78 -5.76 15.17
CA LEU A 134 -18.10 -4.45 14.59
C LEU A 134 -19.60 -4.33 14.25
N ALA A 135 -20.19 -5.37 13.66
CA ALA A 135 -21.60 -5.38 13.33
C ALA A 135 -22.54 -5.26 14.54
N THR A 136 -22.17 -5.77 15.72
CA THR A 136 -22.98 -5.59 16.95
C THR A 136 -22.99 -4.15 17.45
N HIS A 137 -21.97 -3.36 17.07
CA HIS A 137 -21.84 -1.94 17.37
C HIS A 137 -22.27 -1.04 16.20
N ASN A 138 -23.01 -1.59 15.22
CA ASN A 138 -23.42 -0.90 13.99
C ASN A 138 -22.25 -0.32 13.17
N LYS A 139 -21.07 -0.94 13.26
CA LYS A 139 -19.88 -0.58 12.48
C LYS A 139 -19.66 -1.55 11.31
N GLN A 140 -19.14 -1.01 10.22
CA GLN A 140 -18.67 -1.72 9.05
C GLN A 140 -17.14 -1.74 9.07
N MET A 141 -16.58 -2.89 8.71
CA MET A 141 -15.13 -3.08 8.71
C MET A 141 -14.49 -2.35 7.52
N ILE A 142 -13.39 -1.65 7.79
CA ILE A 142 -12.32 -1.40 6.82
C ILE A 142 -11.09 -2.18 7.25
N GLY A 143 -10.31 -2.71 6.31
CA GLY A 143 -8.99 -3.26 6.61
C GLY A 143 -8.03 -3.09 5.44
N TRP A 144 -6.73 -3.17 5.73
CA TRP A 144 -5.70 -3.22 4.70
C TRP A 144 -5.85 -4.49 3.86
N ASP A 145 -5.34 -4.46 2.64
CA ASP A 145 -5.66 -5.46 1.64
C ASP A 145 -5.25 -6.92 1.95
N GLU A 146 -4.44 -7.18 2.99
CA GLU A 146 -4.20 -8.52 3.54
C GLU A 146 -5.43 -9.19 4.15
N VAL A 147 -6.45 -8.42 4.56
CA VAL A 147 -7.70 -8.98 5.09
C VAL A 147 -8.54 -9.66 4.02
N LEU A 148 -8.24 -9.43 2.74
CA LEU A 148 -8.98 -9.98 1.61
C LEU A 148 -8.92 -11.50 1.61
N HIS A 149 -10.08 -12.14 1.78
CA HIS A 149 -10.24 -13.59 1.74
C HIS A 149 -11.65 -13.93 1.20
N PRO A 150 -11.86 -15.09 0.54
CA PRO A 150 -13.19 -15.47 0.00
C PRO A 150 -14.36 -15.42 0.98
N SER A 151 -14.10 -15.57 2.28
CA SER A 151 -15.11 -15.54 3.35
C SER A 151 -15.21 -14.20 4.10
N LEU A 152 -14.56 -13.14 3.61
CA LEU A 152 -14.71 -11.80 4.15
C LEU A 152 -16.15 -11.28 3.91
N PRO A 153 -16.81 -10.63 4.89
CA PRO A 153 -18.15 -10.07 4.70
C PRO A 153 -18.23 -9.09 3.54
N LYS A 154 -19.25 -9.21 2.68
CA LYS A 154 -19.34 -8.44 1.43
C LYS A 154 -19.49 -6.93 1.60
N ASN A 155 -19.92 -6.47 2.77
CA ASN A 155 -19.99 -5.06 3.12
C ASN A 155 -18.68 -4.50 3.71
N THR A 156 -17.61 -5.29 3.78
CA THR A 156 -16.28 -4.80 4.16
C THR A 156 -15.66 -3.98 3.04
N LEU A 157 -15.19 -2.78 3.37
CA LEU A 157 -14.36 -1.94 2.52
C LEU A 157 -12.89 -2.38 2.67
N VAL A 158 -12.14 -2.48 1.58
CA VAL A 158 -10.74 -2.93 1.63
C VAL A 158 -9.81 -1.86 1.08
N GLN A 159 -8.77 -1.52 1.83
CA GLN A 159 -7.83 -0.46 1.50
C GLN A 159 -6.54 -1.02 0.89
N SER A 160 -6.35 -0.77 -0.40
CA SER A 160 -5.20 -1.25 -1.16
C SER A 160 -3.98 -0.37 -0.94
N TRP A 161 -3.01 -0.89 -0.19
CA TRP A 161 -1.69 -0.30 -0.06
C TRP A 161 -0.64 -0.96 -0.96
N ARG A 162 -0.90 -2.18 -1.46
CA ARG A 162 0.04 -2.92 -2.33
C ARG A 162 -0.03 -2.57 -3.81
N GLY A 163 -1.05 -1.83 -4.25
CA GLY A 163 -1.12 -1.23 -5.59
C GLY A 163 -2.38 -1.58 -6.39
N HIS A 164 -2.44 -1.11 -7.64
CA HIS A 164 -3.60 -1.29 -8.52
C HIS A 164 -4.01 -2.75 -8.76
N HIS A 165 -3.06 -3.69 -8.67
CA HIS A 165 -3.35 -5.12 -8.75
C HIS A 165 -4.21 -5.59 -7.58
N SER A 166 -3.80 -5.22 -6.36
CA SER A 166 -4.54 -5.51 -5.13
C SER A 166 -5.95 -4.88 -5.17
N LEU A 167 -6.04 -3.61 -5.59
CA LEU A 167 -7.34 -2.95 -5.80
C LEU A 167 -8.24 -3.66 -6.83
N SER A 168 -7.64 -4.19 -7.89
CA SER A 168 -8.35 -4.98 -8.90
C SER A 168 -8.84 -6.32 -8.33
N ASP A 169 -8.02 -6.99 -7.51
CA ASP A 169 -8.40 -8.24 -6.82
C ASP A 169 -9.56 -8.00 -5.84
N ILE A 170 -9.50 -6.91 -5.05
CA ILE A 170 -10.56 -6.46 -4.14
C ILE A 170 -11.90 -6.28 -4.87
N THR A 171 -11.90 -5.46 -5.92
CA THR A 171 -13.12 -5.15 -6.68
C THR A 171 -13.63 -6.33 -7.49
N SER A 172 -12.75 -7.25 -7.91
CA SER A 172 -13.15 -8.50 -8.57
C SER A 172 -13.78 -9.49 -7.58
N ALA A 173 -13.31 -9.50 -6.33
CA ALA A 173 -13.88 -10.29 -5.23
C ALA A 173 -15.22 -9.75 -4.70
N GLY A 174 -15.68 -8.59 -5.19
CA GLY A 174 -16.97 -8.00 -4.84
C GLY A 174 -16.95 -7.14 -3.58
N HIS A 175 -15.79 -6.60 -3.22
CA HIS A 175 -15.65 -5.63 -2.14
C HIS A 175 -15.35 -4.25 -2.71
N ASP A 176 -15.95 -3.21 -2.13
CA ASP A 176 -15.56 -1.85 -2.46
C ASP A 176 -14.10 -1.61 -2.01
N GLY A 177 -13.38 -0.76 -2.75
CA GLY A 177 -11.94 -0.56 -2.57
C GLY A 177 -11.52 0.91 -2.46
N LEU A 178 -10.51 1.17 -1.63
CA LEU A 178 -9.75 2.43 -1.58
C LEU A 178 -8.31 2.21 -2.05
N LEU A 179 -7.71 3.23 -2.65
CA LEU A 179 -6.28 3.20 -3.02
C LEU A 179 -5.45 4.13 -2.15
N SER A 180 -4.49 3.58 -1.42
CA SER A 180 -3.47 4.37 -0.70
C SER A 180 -2.07 4.18 -1.28
N SER A 181 -1.85 3.06 -2.00
CA SER A 181 -0.60 2.82 -2.73
C SER A 181 -0.29 3.96 -3.70
N GLY A 182 0.91 4.53 -3.58
CA GLY A 182 1.35 5.69 -4.36
C GLY A 182 1.01 7.05 -3.74
N PHE A 183 0.31 7.10 -2.60
CA PHE A 183 -0.03 8.33 -1.87
C PHE A 183 0.61 8.42 -0.47
N TYR A 184 1.79 7.81 -0.32
CA TYR A 184 2.58 7.81 0.91
C TYR A 184 3.40 9.10 1.02
N ILE A 185 2.88 10.09 1.74
CA ILE A 185 3.50 11.41 1.87
C ILE A 185 4.57 11.47 2.97
N ASP A 186 4.70 10.43 3.79
CA ASP A 186 5.87 10.20 4.65
C ASP A 186 7.16 9.94 3.83
N GLN A 187 7.03 9.27 2.69
CA GLN A 187 8.16 8.93 1.83
C GLN A 187 8.71 10.17 1.12
N PRO A 188 10.03 10.24 0.85
CA PRO A 188 10.65 11.37 0.15
C PRO A 188 10.44 11.30 -1.37
N GLN A 189 9.19 11.11 -1.80
CA GLN A 189 8.80 11.12 -3.21
C GLN A 189 8.50 12.55 -3.67
N TRP A 190 8.78 12.84 -4.95
CA TRP A 190 8.48 14.13 -5.55
C TRP A 190 6.97 14.30 -5.80
N THR A 191 6.44 15.53 -5.85
CA THR A 191 4.99 15.75 -5.95
C THR A 191 4.36 15.06 -7.16
N SER A 192 5.00 15.11 -8.34
CA SER A 192 4.45 14.49 -9.53
C SER A 192 4.42 12.96 -9.49
N TYR A 193 5.18 12.31 -8.59
CA TYR A 193 5.06 10.88 -8.32
C TYR A 193 3.65 10.53 -7.83
N HIS A 194 3.09 11.35 -6.94
CA HIS A 194 1.74 11.17 -6.44
C HIS A 194 0.70 11.66 -7.45
N TYR A 195 0.94 12.79 -8.11
CA TYR A 195 0.00 13.40 -9.06
C TYR A 195 -0.30 12.52 -10.28
N ARG A 196 0.67 11.73 -10.76
CA ARG A 196 0.42 10.79 -11.87
C ARG A 196 -0.43 9.58 -11.47
N ASN A 197 -0.52 9.27 -10.17
CA ASN A 197 -1.31 8.17 -9.65
C ASN A 197 -2.78 8.57 -9.55
N HIS A 198 -3.69 7.63 -9.80
CA HIS A 198 -5.12 7.88 -9.71
C HIS A 198 -5.86 6.59 -9.30
N PRO A 199 -6.81 6.63 -8.33
CA PRO A 199 -7.55 5.45 -7.89
C PRO A 199 -8.30 4.73 -9.02
N ILE A 200 -8.86 5.51 -9.94
CA ILE A 200 -9.57 4.98 -11.12
C ILE A 200 -8.63 5.05 -12.32
N GLN A 201 -8.00 3.93 -12.67
CA GLN A 201 -7.14 3.87 -13.85
C GLN A 201 -7.98 4.06 -15.13
N PRO A 202 -7.51 4.89 -16.10
CA PRO A 202 -8.19 5.02 -17.38
C PRO A 202 -8.22 3.68 -18.11
N ALA A 203 -9.29 3.43 -18.87
CA ALA A 203 -9.40 2.23 -19.68
C ALA A 203 -8.22 2.15 -20.66
N GLN A 204 -7.41 1.11 -20.55
CA GLN A 204 -6.31 0.85 -21.48
C GLN A 204 -6.83 0.13 -22.72
N ALA A 205 -6.24 0.43 -23.87
CA ALA A 205 -6.56 -0.28 -25.10
C ALA A 205 -6.17 -1.76 -24.96
N ILE A 206 -7.09 -2.66 -25.32
CA ILE A 206 -6.86 -4.11 -25.27
C ILE A 206 -5.74 -4.46 -26.26
N VAL A 207 -4.76 -5.21 -25.78
CA VAL A 207 -3.65 -5.72 -26.59
C VAL A 207 -3.68 -7.23 -26.70
N THR A 208 -3.39 -7.72 -27.91
CA THR A 208 -3.14 -9.12 -28.21
C THR A 208 -1.75 -9.26 -28.84
N ALA A 209 -0.99 -10.25 -28.41
CA ALA A 209 0.29 -10.62 -28.98
C ALA A 209 0.12 -11.30 -30.34
N LYS A 210 0.91 -10.86 -31.32
CA LYS A 210 1.12 -11.51 -32.63
C LYS A 210 2.35 -12.40 -32.59
N ASN A 211 3.49 -11.84 -32.19
CA ASN A 211 4.76 -12.55 -32.07
C ASN A 211 5.42 -12.25 -30.73
N ILE A 212 6.04 -13.25 -30.13
CA ILE A 212 6.88 -13.09 -28.94
C ILE A 212 8.32 -12.86 -29.40
N VAL A 213 8.94 -11.83 -28.84
CA VAL A 213 10.33 -11.46 -29.11
C VAL A 213 11.27 -12.23 -28.19
N GLY A 214 10.88 -12.38 -26.91
CA GLY A 214 11.63 -13.19 -25.96
C GLY A 214 11.14 -13.01 -24.53
N THR A 215 11.57 -13.92 -23.66
CA THR A 215 11.18 -13.97 -22.25
C THR A 215 12.42 -14.11 -21.38
N VAL A 216 12.45 -13.35 -20.29
CA VAL A 216 13.49 -13.47 -19.27
C VAL A 216 12.86 -13.61 -17.90
N GLU A 217 13.44 -14.43 -17.03
CA GLU A 217 13.23 -14.34 -15.60
C GLU A 217 14.20 -13.31 -15.02
N PHE A 218 13.84 -12.64 -13.93
CA PHE A 218 14.68 -11.65 -13.30
C PHE A 218 14.72 -11.74 -11.78
N THR A 219 15.80 -11.20 -11.21
CA THR A 219 15.97 -10.93 -9.79
C THR A 219 16.47 -9.50 -9.61
N LEU A 220 15.74 -8.70 -8.84
CA LEU A 220 16.11 -7.36 -8.41
C LEU A 220 16.44 -7.37 -6.92
N THR A 221 17.69 -7.14 -6.58
CA THR A 221 18.15 -7.13 -5.18
C THR A 221 17.69 -5.84 -4.50
N ARG A 222 16.96 -5.97 -3.39
CA ARG A 222 16.57 -4.83 -2.55
C ARG A 222 17.68 -4.49 -1.56
N LEU A 223 17.71 -3.23 -1.12
CA LEU A 223 18.59 -2.79 -0.02
C LEU A 223 18.19 -3.38 1.33
N LYS A 224 16.90 -3.65 1.53
CA LYS A 224 16.32 -4.29 2.72
C LYS A 224 15.21 -5.27 2.30
N GLY A 225 15.14 -6.41 2.96
CA GLY A 225 14.17 -7.47 2.70
C GLY A 225 14.55 -8.39 1.54
N SER A 226 13.65 -9.30 1.17
CA SER A 226 13.86 -10.29 0.11
C SER A 226 13.94 -9.64 -1.27
N ALA A 227 14.71 -10.26 -2.16
CA ALA A 227 14.79 -9.82 -3.55
C ALA A 227 13.42 -9.88 -4.24
N VAL A 228 13.18 -8.96 -5.18
CA VAL A 228 12.00 -9.00 -6.04
C VAL A 228 12.32 -9.89 -7.23
N VAL A 229 11.49 -10.90 -7.44
CA VAL A 229 11.67 -11.87 -8.53
C VAL A 229 10.44 -11.89 -9.44
N GLY A 230 10.64 -12.28 -10.69
CA GLY A 230 9.57 -12.26 -11.68
C GLY A 230 10.03 -12.59 -13.10
N ASP A 231 9.19 -12.30 -14.07
CA ASP A 231 9.46 -12.48 -15.49
C ASP A 231 9.13 -11.22 -16.32
N VAL A 232 9.78 -11.10 -17.47
CA VAL A 232 9.45 -10.11 -18.51
C VAL A 232 9.29 -10.83 -19.84
N THR A 233 8.12 -10.70 -20.45
CA THR A 233 7.84 -11.14 -21.83
C THR A 233 7.75 -9.94 -22.76
N ILE A 234 8.60 -9.88 -23.78
CA ILE A 234 8.53 -8.89 -24.86
C ILE A 234 7.77 -9.47 -26.05
N PHE A 235 6.80 -8.73 -26.57
CA PHE A 235 6.02 -9.17 -27.71
C PHE A 235 5.64 -7.98 -28.62
N SER A 236 5.22 -8.30 -29.83
CA SER A 236 4.64 -7.34 -30.77
C SER A 236 3.15 -7.57 -30.89
N ASN A 237 2.38 -6.50 -31.01
CA ASN A 237 0.95 -6.58 -31.33
C ASN A 237 0.73 -6.78 -32.84
N GLN A 238 -0.54 -6.78 -33.27
CA GLN A 238 -0.90 -6.96 -34.69
C GLN A 238 -0.31 -5.89 -35.63
N GLN A 239 -0.07 -4.68 -35.12
CA GLN A 239 0.52 -3.55 -35.83
C GLN A 239 2.06 -3.54 -35.78
N GLY A 240 2.68 -4.55 -35.16
CA GLY A 240 4.14 -4.62 -34.99
C GLY A 240 4.69 -3.74 -33.87
N LYS A 241 3.84 -3.02 -33.11
CA LYS A 241 4.27 -2.22 -31.96
C LYS A 241 4.71 -3.13 -30.82
N LEU A 242 5.83 -2.81 -30.19
CA LEU A 242 6.37 -3.56 -29.06
C LEU A 242 5.59 -3.27 -27.76
N HIS A 243 5.42 -4.32 -26.98
CA HIS A 243 4.83 -4.32 -25.66
C HIS A 243 5.63 -5.23 -24.72
N GLY A 244 5.51 -4.97 -23.43
CA GLY A 244 6.11 -5.77 -22.38
C GLY A 244 5.07 -6.15 -21.34
N LYS A 245 5.06 -7.43 -20.96
CA LYS A 245 4.38 -7.91 -19.75
C LYS A 245 5.46 -8.20 -18.71
N VAL A 246 5.42 -7.50 -17.57
CA VAL A 246 6.32 -7.70 -16.44
C VAL A 246 5.54 -8.33 -15.31
N SER A 247 5.78 -9.59 -14.98
CA SER A 247 5.13 -10.29 -13.87
C SER A 247 6.06 -10.24 -12.65
N ILE A 248 5.54 -9.83 -11.50
CA ILE A 248 6.27 -9.79 -10.24
C ILE A 248 5.61 -10.76 -9.26
N ALA A 249 6.41 -11.66 -8.70
CA ALA A 249 5.92 -12.63 -7.72
C ALA A 249 5.25 -11.91 -6.54
N GLY A 250 4.00 -12.27 -6.25
CA GLY A 250 3.20 -11.68 -5.17
C GLY A 250 2.73 -10.23 -5.40
N LYS A 251 2.99 -9.63 -6.58
CA LYS A 251 2.61 -8.24 -6.89
C LYS A 251 1.88 -8.08 -8.23
N GLY A 252 1.55 -9.18 -8.91
CA GLY A 252 0.80 -9.17 -10.17
C GLY A 252 1.65 -8.82 -11.40
N SER A 253 0.98 -8.47 -12.51
CA SER A 253 1.64 -8.23 -13.80
C SER A 253 1.36 -6.84 -14.37
N PHE A 254 2.40 -6.14 -14.80
CA PHE A 254 2.33 -4.83 -15.43
C PHE A 254 2.37 -4.99 -16.95
N LEU A 255 1.50 -4.29 -17.66
CA LEU A 255 1.51 -4.22 -19.10
C LEU A 255 1.96 -2.82 -19.54
N THR A 256 2.92 -2.76 -20.45
CA THR A 256 3.43 -1.47 -20.95
C THR A 256 3.65 -1.49 -22.46
N ALA A 257 3.35 -0.35 -23.09
CA ALA A 257 3.72 -0.05 -24.47
C ALA A 257 5.03 0.77 -24.56
N ASN A 258 5.60 1.17 -23.42
CA ASN A 258 6.86 1.92 -23.34
C ASN A 258 8.04 0.95 -23.42
N VAL A 259 8.19 0.34 -24.60
CA VAL A 259 9.25 -0.62 -24.90
C VAL A 259 10.07 -0.10 -26.07
N ASN A 260 11.34 0.17 -25.81
CA ASN A 260 12.28 0.65 -26.81
C ASN A 260 13.41 -0.36 -27.01
N ARG A 261 13.74 -0.65 -28.26
CA ARG A 261 14.94 -1.43 -28.60
C ARG A 261 16.15 -0.50 -28.63
N VAL A 262 17.16 -0.78 -27.81
CA VAL A 262 18.41 -0.03 -27.74
C VAL A 262 19.56 -1.00 -27.99
N ALA A 263 20.12 -0.97 -29.20
CA ALA A 263 21.10 -1.94 -29.67
C ALA A 263 20.62 -3.40 -29.49
N LYS A 264 21.29 -4.19 -28.64
CA LYS A 264 20.96 -5.59 -28.31
C LYS A 264 20.07 -5.75 -27.07
N HIS A 265 19.55 -4.65 -26.54
CA HIS A 265 18.73 -4.62 -25.33
C HIS A 265 17.33 -4.09 -25.62
N TYR A 266 16.40 -4.43 -24.73
CA TYR A 266 15.08 -3.85 -24.63
C TYR A 266 14.99 -3.07 -23.33
N GLN A 267 14.60 -1.81 -23.44
CA GLN A 267 14.28 -0.95 -22.31
C GLN A 267 12.78 -0.86 -22.16
N LEU A 268 12.31 -1.18 -20.96
CA LEU A 268 10.90 -1.19 -20.60
C LEU A 268 10.66 -0.25 -19.44
N GLN A 269 9.59 0.54 -19.51
CA GLN A 269 9.16 1.37 -18.41
C GLN A 269 7.79 0.95 -17.91
N ILE A 270 7.72 0.61 -16.63
CA ILE A 270 6.48 0.33 -15.89
C ILE A 270 6.39 1.29 -14.71
N ASP A 271 5.17 1.47 -14.21
CA ASP A 271 4.94 2.25 -13.00
C ASP A 271 4.64 1.31 -11.84
N THR A 272 5.52 1.26 -10.83
CA THR A 272 5.39 0.36 -9.69
C THR A 272 5.16 1.16 -8.41
N TRP A 273 4.83 0.46 -7.32
CA TRP A 273 4.73 1.04 -5.98
C TRP A 273 6.03 1.69 -5.49
N MET A 274 7.17 1.41 -6.13
CA MET A 274 8.46 2.00 -5.77
C MET A 274 8.79 3.26 -6.58
N GLY A 275 8.05 3.56 -7.65
CA GLY A 275 8.46 4.58 -8.61
C GLY A 275 8.27 4.18 -10.07
N PRO A 276 8.48 5.14 -10.99
CA PRO A 276 8.78 4.81 -12.38
C PRO A 276 9.97 3.84 -12.41
N THR A 277 9.75 2.65 -12.96
CA THR A 277 10.74 1.57 -12.98
C THR A 277 11.13 1.28 -14.42
N LYS A 278 12.42 1.41 -14.72
CA LYS A 278 13.00 1.09 -16.03
C LYS A 278 13.84 -0.17 -15.93
N LEU A 279 13.46 -1.20 -16.68
CA LEU A 279 14.19 -2.44 -16.80
C LEU A 279 14.95 -2.46 -18.12
N THR A 280 16.20 -2.90 -18.09
CA THR A 280 17.02 -3.13 -19.29
C THR A 280 17.33 -4.61 -19.36
N ILE A 281 16.82 -5.29 -20.39
CA ILE A 281 16.99 -6.74 -20.55
C ILE A 281 17.58 -7.06 -21.92
N SER A 282 18.24 -8.21 -22.02
CA SER A 282 18.51 -8.87 -23.30
C SER A 282 17.70 -10.16 -23.39
N VAL A 283 17.13 -10.43 -24.56
CA VAL A 283 16.37 -11.67 -24.81
C VAL A 283 17.21 -12.75 -25.50
N ASP A 284 18.45 -12.42 -25.88
CA ASP A 284 19.36 -13.33 -26.58
C ASP A 284 20.33 -14.04 -25.61
N LYS A 285 20.62 -13.42 -24.47
CA LYS A 285 21.53 -13.92 -23.44
C LYS A 285 21.23 -13.30 -22.08
N ALA A 286 21.72 -13.92 -21.01
CA ALA A 286 21.66 -13.35 -19.67
C ALA A 286 22.32 -11.97 -19.60
N SER A 287 21.79 -11.10 -18.74
CA SER A 287 22.27 -9.72 -18.55
C SER A 287 22.20 -9.31 -17.09
N SER A 288 23.08 -8.40 -16.69
CA SER A 288 23.11 -7.80 -15.35
C SER A 288 23.05 -6.27 -15.40
N GLU A 289 22.38 -5.73 -16.42
CA GLU A 289 22.18 -4.29 -16.56
C GLU A 289 21.32 -3.78 -15.39
N PRO A 290 21.68 -2.65 -14.76
CA PRO A 290 20.93 -2.16 -13.62
C PRO A 290 19.49 -1.79 -14.01
N ALA A 291 18.55 -2.13 -13.13
CA ALA A 291 17.21 -1.57 -13.16
C ALA A 291 17.24 -0.18 -12.53
N MET A 292 16.53 0.78 -13.10
CA MET A 292 16.39 2.11 -12.50
C MET A 292 15.03 2.23 -11.85
N ILE A 293 14.98 2.57 -10.58
CA ILE A 293 13.75 2.95 -9.87
C ILE A 293 13.87 4.43 -9.53
N GLY A 294 13.05 5.25 -10.18
CA GLY A 294 13.31 6.70 -10.27
C GLY A 294 14.68 6.96 -10.87
N ASN A 295 15.55 7.65 -10.13
CA ASN A 295 16.94 7.92 -10.51
C ASN A 295 17.96 6.98 -9.85
N THR A 296 17.51 5.97 -9.09
CA THR A 296 18.39 5.09 -8.31
C THR A 296 18.61 3.75 -9.03
N PRO A 297 19.87 3.33 -9.26
CA PRO A 297 20.17 2.03 -9.83
C PRO A 297 20.03 0.91 -8.79
N TYR A 298 19.40 -0.19 -9.18
CA TYR A 298 19.28 -1.42 -8.40
C TYR A 298 20.01 -2.55 -9.12
N LYS A 299 20.67 -3.41 -8.33
CA LYS A 299 21.26 -4.64 -8.86
C LYS A 299 20.14 -5.52 -9.42
N PHE A 300 20.23 -5.80 -10.71
CA PHE A 300 19.24 -6.52 -11.47
C PHE A 300 19.94 -7.55 -12.35
N THR A 301 19.45 -8.78 -12.32
CA THR A 301 19.92 -9.87 -13.18
C THR A 301 18.73 -10.44 -13.92
N ALA A 302 18.90 -10.70 -15.21
CA ALA A 302 17.91 -11.35 -16.05
C ALA A 302 18.54 -12.54 -16.79
N ALA A 303 17.85 -13.67 -16.80
CA ALA A 303 18.23 -14.89 -17.50
C ALA A 303 17.17 -15.23 -18.55
N VAL A 304 17.60 -15.64 -19.75
CA VAL A 304 16.67 -16.02 -20.83
C VAL A 304 16.04 -17.36 -20.48
N ILE A 305 14.72 -17.43 -20.64
CA ILE A 305 13.92 -18.64 -20.44
C ILE A 305 13.11 -18.95 -21.68
N ASP A 306 12.53 -20.15 -21.73
CA ASP A 306 11.65 -20.54 -22.82
C ASP A 306 10.45 -19.62 -22.93
N ASN A 307 10.11 -19.26 -24.17
CA ASN A 307 8.94 -18.44 -24.44
C ASN A 307 7.66 -19.23 -24.15
N PRO A 308 6.63 -18.60 -23.54
CA PRO A 308 5.30 -19.18 -23.60
C PRO A 308 4.83 -19.23 -25.07
N SER A 309 3.86 -20.08 -25.38
CA SER A 309 3.20 -19.97 -26.69
C SER A 309 2.43 -18.65 -26.80
N VAL A 310 2.25 -18.14 -28.02
CA VAL A 310 1.42 -16.95 -28.28
C VAL A 310 0.00 -17.14 -27.74
N LYS A 311 -0.54 -18.37 -27.78
CA LYS A 311 -1.84 -18.72 -27.21
C LYS A 311 -1.86 -18.53 -25.68
N GLN A 312 -0.85 -19.07 -24.97
CA GLN A 312 -0.74 -18.91 -23.52
C GLN A 312 -0.58 -17.43 -23.12
N LEU A 313 0.25 -16.67 -23.84
CA LEU A 313 0.41 -15.24 -23.58
C LEU A 313 -0.92 -14.49 -23.80
N ASN A 314 -1.62 -14.75 -24.90
CA ASN A 314 -2.90 -14.11 -25.17
C ASN A 314 -4.00 -14.49 -24.17
N GLN A 315 -4.00 -15.72 -23.66
CA GLN A 315 -4.89 -16.10 -22.56
C GLN A 315 -4.60 -15.27 -21.31
N ALA A 316 -3.34 -15.19 -20.88
CA ALA A 316 -2.96 -14.40 -19.71
C ALA A 316 -3.25 -12.89 -19.88
N LEU A 317 -3.02 -12.34 -21.08
CA LEU A 317 -3.38 -10.96 -21.42
C LEU A 317 -4.89 -10.74 -21.36
N THR A 318 -5.69 -11.70 -21.83
CA THR A 318 -7.15 -11.62 -21.79
C THR A 318 -7.65 -11.65 -20.35
N GLU A 319 -7.16 -12.60 -19.55
CA GLU A 319 -7.50 -12.75 -18.13
C GLU A 319 -7.15 -11.50 -17.32
N GLN A 320 -6.05 -10.81 -17.65
CA GLN A 320 -5.67 -9.56 -16.99
C GLN A 320 -6.54 -8.37 -17.42
N GLN A 321 -6.80 -8.22 -18.72
CA GLN A 321 -7.46 -7.03 -19.29
C GLN A 321 -8.99 -7.07 -19.18
N HIS A 322 -9.59 -8.27 -19.09
CA HIS A 322 -11.04 -8.48 -19.02
C HIS A 322 -11.52 -8.89 -17.63
N ARG A 323 -10.76 -8.60 -16.57
CA ARG A 323 -11.24 -8.86 -15.20
C ARG A 323 -12.52 -8.08 -14.94
N LYS A 324 -13.59 -8.81 -14.66
CA LYS A 324 -14.88 -8.24 -14.29
C LYS A 324 -14.76 -7.66 -12.88
N LYS A 325 -14.81 -6.33 -12.79
CA LYS A 325 -14.97 -5.63 -11.50
C LYS A 325 -16.44 -5.73 -11.10
N THR A 326 -16.70 -6.30 -9.92
CA THR A 326 -18.06 -6.51 -9.40
C THR A 326 -18.44 -5.54 -8.29
N ALA A 327 -17.48 -4.76 -7.80
CA ALA A 327 -17.64 -3.70 -6.82
C ALA A 327 -16.86 -2.43 -7.22
N ASN A 328 -17.02 -1.35 -6.45
CA ASN A 328 -16.57 -0.01 -6.82
C ASN A 328 -15.20 0.33 -6.24
N VAL A 329 -14.50 1.25 -6.91
CA VAL A 329 -13.39 1.99 -6.30
C VAL A 329 -13.98 3.28 -5.75
N LEU A 330 -13.97 3.46 -4.43
CA LEU A 330 -14.60 4.62 -3.77
C LEU A 330 -13.73 5.88 -3.86
N GLY A 331 -12.42 5.72 -4.00
CA GLY A 331 -11.47 6.83 -4.03
C GLY A 331 -10.07 6.39 -3.62
N GLY A 332 -9.29 7.32 -3.09
CA GLY A 332 -7.99 7.05 -2.52
C GLY A 332 -7.76 7.85 -1.24
N GLU A 333 -6.70 7.50 -0.53
CA GLU A 333 -6.31 8.13 0.72
C GLU A 333 -4.80 8.38 0.72
N ALA A 334 -4.39 9.57 1.14
CA ALA A 334 -2.98 9.88 1.38
C ALA A 334 -2.61 9.46 2.80
N THR A 335 -1.51 8.71 2.94
CA THR A 335 -1.05 8.20 4.24
C THR A 335 0.22 8.91 4.68
N ALA A 336 0.28 9.31 5.95
CA ALA A 336 1.43 9.94 6.57
C ALA A 336 1.89 9.11 7.78
N TRP A 337 2.73 8.10 7.54
CA TRP A 337 3.35 7.32 8.59
C TRP A 337 4.36 8.17 9.37
N ALA A 338 4.30 8.08 10.70
CA ALA A 338 4.90 9.09 11.58
C ALA A 338 6.25 8.70 12.19
N GLU A 339 6.92 7.64 11.71
CA GLU A 339 8.21 7.16 12.26
C GLU A 339 9.30 8.23 12.17
N LEU A 340 9.27 9.05 11.13
CA LEU A 340 10.20 10.15 10.89
C LEU A 340 9.52 11.54 10.88
N ILE A 341 8.27 11.60 11.35
CA ILE A 341 7.47 12.82 11.42
C ILE A 341 7.33 13.25 12.88
N THR A 342 7.69 14.49 13.15
CA THR A 342 7.55 15.17 14.44
C THR A 342 6.73 16.45 14.26
N SER A 343 6.31 17.06 15.37
CA SER A 343 5.65 18.38 15.32
C SER A 343 6.48 19.46 14.62
N ASP A 344 7.81 19.34 14.63
CA ASP A 344 8.73 20.27 13.98
C ASP A 344 8.86 20.06 12.45
N ASN A 345 8.28 19.00 11.88
CA ASN A 345 8.34 18.78 10.41
C ASN A 345 7.06 18.27 9.77
N LEU A 346 5.99 18.10 10.54
CA LEU A 346 4.70 17.63 10.05
C LEU A 346 4.29 18.35 8.76
N ASP A 347 4.28 19.67 8.77
CA ASP A 347 3.83 20.48 7.64
C ASP A 347 4.78 20.35 6.44
N THR A 348 6.10 20.29 6.66
CA THR A 348 7.06 20.05 5.55
C THR A 348 6.88 18.68 4.88
N ARG A 349 6.29 17.72 5.58
CA ARG A 349 5.97 16.41 5.02
C ARG A 349 4.63 16.45 4.30
N ILE A 350 3.62 17.09 4.85
CA ILE A 350 2.29 17.10 4.26
C ILE A 350 2.21 18.05 3.05
N TRP A 351 2.71 19.26 3.20
CA TRP A 351 2.51 20.36 2.25
C TRP A 351 3.78 20.65 1.43
N PRO A 352 3.64 21.03 0.14
CA PRO A 352 2.39 21.23 -0.60
C PRO A 352 1.87 19.95 -1.31
N ARG A 353 2.54 18.79 -1.13
CA ARG A 353 2.25 17.55 -1.87
C ARG A 353 0.79 17.11 -1.78
N LEU A 354 0.17 17.26 -0.62
CA LEU A 354 -1.22 16.89 -0.41
C LEU A 354 -2.21 17.68 -1.30
N TYR A 355 -1.89 18.91 -1.73
CA TYR A 355 -2.73 19.65 -2.70
C TYR A 355 -2.78 18.97 -4.06
N ALA A 356 -1.65 18.46 -4.54
CA ALA A 356 -1.62 17.74 -5.82
C ALA A 356 -2.39 16.41 -5.72
N ILE A 357 -2.34 15.75 -4.57
CA ILE A 357 -3.14 14.53 -4.33
C ILE A 357 -4.64 14.87 -4.28
N ALA A 358 -5.02 15.94 -3.57
CA ALA A 358 -6.40 16.40 -3.51
C ALA A 358 -6.96 16.73 -4.90
N GLU A 359 -6.15 17.35 -5.78
CA GLU A 359 -6.52 17.54 -7.18
C GLU A 359 -6.78 16.22 -7.89
N ARG A 360 -6.00 15.17 -7.64
CA ARG A 360 -6.27 13.86 -8.22
C ARG A 360 -7.53 13.19 -7.70
N PHE A 361 -7.96 13.51 -6.49
CA PHE A 361 -9.19 12.96 -5.93
C PHE A 361 -10.43 13.74 -6.35
N TRP A 362 -10.28 14.99 -6.79
CA TRP A 362 -11.39 15.90 -7.09
C TRP A 362 -11.59 16.18 -8.59
N SER A 363 -10.49 16.48 -9.29
CA SER A 363 -10.54 16.99 -10.67
C SER A 363 -10.70 15.86 -11.70
N PRO A 364 -11.10 16.18 -12.95
CA PRO A 364 -11.23 15.18 -13.99
C PRO A 364 -9.96 14.35 -14.18
N ALA A 365 -10.10 13.03 -14.30
CA ALA A 365 -8.98 12.10 -14.40
C ALA A 365 -8.05 12.35 -15.61
N SER A 366 -8.55 13.05 -16.63
CA SER A 366 -7.80 13.46 -17.82
C SER A 366 -6.82 14.62 -17.58
N LEU A 367 -6.93 15.33 -16.46
CA LEU A 367 -5.97 16.38 -16.09
C LEU A 367 -4.71 15.73 -15.51
N THR A 368 -3.69 15.61 -16.35
CA THR A 368 -2.43 14.93 -16.00
C THR A 368 -1.18 15.72 -16.39
N ASP A 369 -1.31 16.98 -16.83
CA ASP A 369 -0.14 17.80 -17.18
C ASP A 369 0.62 18.21 -15.90
N GLU A 370 1.77 17.57 -15.68
CA GLU A 370 2.64 17.84 -14.53
C GLU A 370 3.17 19.28 -14.52
N ARG A 371 3.46 19.87 -15.68
CA ARG A 371 4.02 21.23 -15.75
C ARG A 371 2.99 22.26 -15.37
N ASP A 372 1.75 22.07 -15.81
CA ASP A 372 0.63 22.92 -15.39
C ASP A 372 0.35 22.78 -13.90
N MET A 373 0.34 21.54 -13.38
CA MET A 373 0.20 21.27 -11.95
C MET A 373 1.25 22.02 -11.12
N TYR A 374 2.54 21.96 -11.46
CA TYR A 374 3.57 22.65 -10.70
C TYR A 374 3.42 24.18 -10.72
N LYS A 375 2.92 24.77 -11.82
CA LYS A 375 2.64 26.22 -11.86
C LYS A 375 1.55 26.61 -10.86
N ARG A 376 0.48 25.84 -10.78
CA ARG A 376 -0.63 26.07 -9.84
C ARG A 376 -0.22 25.73 -8.41
N LEU A 377 0.58 24.69 -8.21
CA LEU A 377 1.09 24.29 -6.90
C LEU A 377 1.93 25.39 -6.26
N ALA A 378 2.75 26.11 -7.04
CA ALA A 378 3.50 27.26 -6.53
C ALA A 378 2.61 28.38 -5.98
N VAL A 379 1.41 28.58 -6.55
CA VAL A 379 0.42 29.51 -6.02
C VAL A 379 -0.18 28.97 -4.72
N MET A 380 -0.53 27.68 -4.67
CA MET A 380 -1.08 27.04 -3.48
C MET A 380 -0.11 26.97 -2.31
N ASP A 381 1.18 26.77 -2.58
CA ASP A 381 2.26 26.78 -1.58
C ASP A 381 2.35 28.15 -0.89
N ASN A 382 2.33 29.24 -1.68
CA ASN A 382 2.29 30.60 -1.14
C ASN A 382 1.00 30.89 -0.36
N PHE A 383 -0.15 30.42 -0.85
CA PHE A 383 -1.43 30.57 -0.16
C PHE A 383 -1.43 29.85 1.20
N ALA A 384 -0.89 28.62 1.24
CA ALA A 384 -0.79 27.80 2.44
C ALA A 384 0.02 28.49 3.55
N ASP A 385 1.16 29.09 3.18
CA ASP A 385 2.04 29.80 4.12
C ASP A 385 1.39 31.12 4.58
N GLN A 386 0.86 31.92 3.66
CA GLN A 386 0.43 33.29 3.95
C GLN A 386 -1.00 33.40 4.51
N GLN A 387 -1.90 32.50 4.14
CA GLN A 387 -3.33 32.63 4.45
C GLN A 387 -3.84 31.57 5.43
N LEU A 388 -3.27 30.35 5.39
CA LEU A 388 -3.69 29.25 6.27
C LEU A 388 -2.81 29.09 7.51
N GLY A 389 -1.65 29.75 7.55
CA GLY A 389 -0.69 29.65 8.65
C GLY A 389 0.03 28.30 8.72
N LEU A 390 0.09 27.56 7.60
CA LEU A 390 0.83 26.30 7.55
C LEU A 390 2.33 26.54 7.63
N LEU A 391 3.02 25.77 8.46
CA LEU A 391 4.39 26.04 8.91
C LEU A 391 5.47 25.43 8.01
N HIS A 392 5.12 24.79 6.90
CA HIS A 392 6.06 24.07 6.02
C HIS A 392 7.29 24.91 5.62
N GLN A 393 7.12 26.16 5.18
CA GLN A 393 8.25 27.05 4.86
C GLN A 393 9.08 27.41 6.10
N GLN A 394 8.42 27.73 7.21
CA GLN A 394 9.07 28.10 8.47
C GLN A 394 9.87 26.95 9.08
N GLN A 395 9.28 25.75 9.12
CA GLN A 395 9.91 24.50 9.57
C GLN A 395 11.13 24.16 8.70
N PHE A 396 11.05 24.33 7.38
CA PHE A 396 12.18 24.14 6.48
C PHE A 396 13.33 25.12 6.79
N ILE A 397 13.03 26.42 6.88
CA ILE A 397 14.04 27.46 7.21
C ILE A 397 14.65 27.21 8.60
N LYS A 398 13.84 26.87 9.61
CA LYS A 398 14.30 26.56 10.96
C LYS A 398 15.31 25.41 10.94
N ARG A 399 15.04 24.35 10.18
CA ARG A 399 15.94 23.20 10.02
C ARG A 399 17.25 23.54 9.34
N LEU A 400 17.22 24.39 8.30
CA LEU A 400 18.45 24.88 7.66
C LEU A 400 19.32 25.67 8.63
N LYS A 401 18.71 26.50 9.50
CA LYS A 401 19.42 27.29 10.52
C LYS A 401 19.95 26.45 11.69
N GLN A 402 19.30 25.33 11.99
CA GLN A 402 19.66 24.42 13.08
C GLN A 402 20.72 23.39 12.71
N GLN A 403 21.18 23.34 11.45
CA GLN A 403 22.35 22.54 11.11
C GLN A 403 23.54 23.05 11.95
N PRO A 404 24.18 22.19 12.76
CA PRO A 404 25.46 22.54 13.37
C PRO A 404 26.38 23.03 12.27
N ALA A 405 27.19 24.05 12.53
CA ALA A 405 28.34 24.34 11.67
C ALA A 405 29.04 23.00 11.43
N VAL A 406 29.27 22.66 10.17
CA VAL A 406 30.09 21.50 9.81
C VAL A 406 31.44 21.74 10.49
N THR A 407 31.65 21.17 11.66
CA THR A 407 32.97 21.08 12.24
C THR A 407 33.70 20.11 11.35
N SER A 408 34.54 20.64 10.46
CA SER A 408 35.50 19.85 9.71
C SER A 408 36.47 19.23 10.71
N THR A 409 36.10 18.09 11.25
CA THR A 409 37.01 17.19 11.94
C THR A 409 36.63 15.78 11.53
N ASP A 410 37.54 15.22 10.73
CA ASP A 410 37.72 13.85 10.26
C ASP A 410 37.04 13.41 8.96
#